data_AF-A0A1C5H8X1-F1
#
_entry.id   AF-A0A1C5H8X1-F1
#
_cell.length_a   1.000
_cell.length_b   1.000
_cell.length_c   1.000
_cell.angle_alpha   90.00
_cell.angle_beta   90.00
_cell.angle_gamma   90.00
#
_symmetry.space_group_name_H-M   'P 1'
#
loop_
_entity.id
_entity.type
_entity.pdbx_description
1 polymer ?
#
loop_
_entity_poly.entity_id
_entity_poly.type
_entity_poly.pdbx_seq_one_letter_code
_entity_poly.pdbx_strand_id
1 'polypeptide(L)'
;MSSGRAGDPVDRPDPRGTPPRVLLLVAAVTLTALAAVVIGLTVPVTLPPDDPLPAPARFGLAVAAFAVAQLARLRFRTATGMVSITWGEAALIVCLYFVPPGWLPAAALLGVGLAWGGMSLAVDRRPPVEVLRIAASLTAATALAVTVATAFGSPLLAAPTPGLATALIAGSVTYLLATACLGGVTLALRHGVPVGPPILAALRGKLLMFVGNVAVGLAVVALLEIDARWLLLLPPPLWLLQQTYRHRLRAERERRDWRAFAEATAALNQLDERGGGHRRGDRRAAPLRRRPGRRRRGPGGRPVAALPG
;
A
#
# COMPACT_ATOMS: atom_id res chain seq x y z
N MET A 1 19.68 -25.92 31.45
CA MET A 1 18.85 -24.76 31.08
C MET A 1 19.12 -24.51 29.59
N SER A 2 18.28 -25.09 28.73
CA SER A 2 18.46 -25.10 27.27
C SER A 2 17.93 -23.81 26.66
N SER A 3 18.74 -23.17 25.82
CA SER A 3 18.37 -22.01 25.01
C SER A 3 17.24 -22.41 24.04
N GLY A 4 16.03 -21.92 24.31
CA GLY A 4 14.90 -22.02 23.39
C GLY A 4 15.25 -21.33 22.08
N ARG A 5 15.21 -22.10 21.00
CA ARG A 5 15.59 -21.72 19.64
C ARG A 5 14.60 -20.69 19.11
N ALA A 6 14.95 -19.42 19.19
CA ALA A 6 14.25 -18.33 18.53
C ALA A 6 14.50 -18.42 17.02
N GLY A 7 13.42 -18.67 16.26
CA GLY A 7 13.47 -18.73 14.80
C GLY A 7 12.43 -19.69 14.23
N ASP A 8 11.21 -19.66 14.77
CA ASP A 8 10.09 -20.29 14.09
C ASP A 8 9.84 -19.48 12.80
N PRO A 9 9.93 -20.07 11.60
CA PRO A 9 9.72 -19.37 10.35
C PRO A 9 8.22 -19.12 10.17
N VAL A 10 7.72 -18.12 10.89
CA VAL A 10 6.39 -17.58 10.71
C VAL A 10 6.29 -17.09 9.26
N ASP A 11 5.32 -17.66 8.53
CA ASP A 11 4.84 -17.26 7.21
C ASP A 11 5.70 -17.60 5.99
N ARG A 12 6.02 -18.89 5.80
CA ARG A 12 5.94 -19.41 4.41
C ARG A 12 4.45 -19.58 4.11
N PRO A 13 3.87 -18.84 3.15
CA PRO A 13 2.47 -19.03 2.77
C PRO A 13 2.29 -20.49 2.37
N ASP A 14 1.43 -21.18 3.11
CA ASP A 14 0.98 -22.52 2.80
C ASP A 14 0.46 -22.50 1.34
N PRO A 15 0.96 -23.35 0.42
CA PRO A 15 0.46 -23.42 -0.95
C PRO A 15 -1.01 -23.85 -1.05
N ARG A 16 -1.69 -24.08 0.09
CA ARG A 16 -3.13 -24.20 0.22
C ARG A 16 -3.80 -22.98 -0.43
N GLY A 17 -4.49 -23.25 -1.53
CA GLY A 17 -4.94 -22.29 -2.53
C GLY A 17 -5.71 -21.08 -2.00
N THR A 18 -5.67 -20.01 -2.79
CA THR A 18 -6.43 -18.77 -2.57
C THR A 18 -7.89 -19.11 -2.22
N PRO A 19 -8.44 -18.61 -1.09
CA PRO A 19 -9.79 -18.96 -0.67
C PRO A 19 -10.82 -18.63 -1.78
N PRO A 20 -11.84 -19.47 -2.00
CA PRO A 20 -12.76 -19.36 -3.14
C PRO A 20 -13.50 -18.02 -3.17
N ARG A 21 -13.78 -17.44 -1.99
CA ARG A 21 -14.40 -16.11 -1.86
C ARG A 21 -13.52 -14.99 -2.44
N VAL A 22 -12.20 -15.09 -2.30
CA VAL A 22 -11.27 -14.12 -2.88
C VAL A 22 -11.22 -14.29 -4.39
N LEU A 23 -11.23 -15.52 -4.91
CA LEU A 23 -11.29 -15.78 -6.35
C LEU A 23 -12.58 -15.23 -6.97
N LEU A 24 -13.72 -15.42 -6.30
CA LEU A 24 -15.00 -14.85 -6.74
C LEU A 24 -14.96 -13.32 -6.77
N LEU A 25 -14.38 -12.68 -5.74
CA LEU A 25 -14.16 -11.23 -5.76
C LEU A 25 -13.26 -10.80 -6.91
N VAL A 26 -12.14 -11.49 -7.14
CA VAL A 26 -11.23 -11.17 -8.26
C VAL A 26 -11.98 -11.29 -9.59
N ALA A 27 -12.74 -12.36 -9.80
CA ALA A 27 -13.53 -12.55 -11.02
C ALA A 27 -14.57 -11.44 -11.20
N ALA A 28 -15.33 -11.11 -10.15
CA ALA A 28 -16.33 -10.04 -10.19
C ALA A 28 -15.70 -8.67 -10.54
N VAL A 29 -14.62 -8.30 -9.85
CA VAL A 29 -13.92 -7.03 -10.10
C VAL A 29 -13.30 -6.99 -11.49
N THR A 30 -12.79 -8.13 -11.98
CA THR A 30 -12.24 -8.24 -13.35
C THR A 30 -13.34 -8.05 -14.39
N LEU A 31 -14.50 -8.69 -14.21
CA LEU A 31 -15.64 -8.50 -15.10
C LEU A 31 -16.14 -7.05 -15.10
N THR A 32 -16.24 -6.41 -13.93
CA THR A 32 -16.60 -4.99 -13.83
C THR A 32 -15.59 -4.09 -14.54
N ALA A 33 -14.29 -4.35 -14.36
CA ALA A 33 -13.23 -3.60 -15.04
C ALA A 33 -13.31 -3.75 -16.56
N LEU A 34 -13.49 -4.97 -17.07
CA LEU A 34 -13.62 -5.23 -18.50
C LEU A 34 -14.88 -4.60 -19.08
N ALA A 35 -16.01 -4.69 -18.38
CA ALA A 35 -17.24 -4.03 -18.80
C ALA A 35 -17.07 -2.50 -18.89
N ALA A 36 -16.42 -1.88 -17.90
CA ALA A 36 -16.13 -0.45 -17.93
C ALA A 36 -15.21 -0.04 -19.09
N VAL A 37 -14.22 -0.89 -19.41
CA VAL A 37 -13.35 -0.70 -20.59
C VAL A 37 -14.15 -0.76 -21.87
N VAL A 38 -14.96 -1.80 -22.07
CA VAL A 38 -15.77 -1.97 -23.28
C VAL A 38 -16.74 -0.80 -23.44
N ILE A 39 -17.50 -0.46 -22.39
CA ILE A 39 -18.43 0.67 -22.41
C ILE A 39 -17.69 1.96 -22.75
N GLY A 40 -16.58 2.25 -22.05
CA GLY A 40 -15.80 3.47 -22.29
C GLY A 40 -15.25 3.60 -23.71
N LEU A 41 -14.82 2.49 -24.33
CA LEU A 41 -14.35 2.47 -25.71
C LEU A 41 -15.48 2.61 -26.75
N THR A 42 -16.73 2.30 -26.38
CA THR A 42 -17.90 2.48 -27.27
C THR A 42 -18.50 3.88 -27.21
N VAL A 43 -18.19 4.68 -26.18
CA VAL A 43 -18.68 6.05 -26.07
C VAL A 43 -17.96 6.92 -27.11
N PRO A 44 -18.69 7.65 -27.98
CA PRO A 44 -18.08 8.51 -28.99
C PRO A 44 -17.24 9.59 -28.31
N VAL A 45 -16.03 9.77 -28.83
CA VAL A 45 -15.09 10.78 -28.34
C VAL A 45 -15.04 11.94 -29.32
N THR A 46 -15.39 13.12 -28.84
CA THR A 46 -15.21 14.38 -29.55
C THR A 46 -13.93 15.04 -29.04
N LEU A 47 -12.92 15.11 -29.92
CA LEU A 47 -11.73 15.92 -29.68
C LEU A 47 -11.90 17.29 -30.35
N PRO A 48 -11.29 18.36 -29.80
CA PRO A 48 -11.21 19.63 -30.52
C PRO A 48 -10.56 19.44 -31.89
N PRO A 49 -11.07 20.08 -32.96
CA PRO A 49 -10.53 19.91 -34.31
C PRO A 49 -9.08 20.42 -34.45
N ASP A 50 -8.70 21.41 -33.65
CA ASP A 50 -7.37 22.04 -33.66
C ASP A 50 -6.39 21.39 -32.66
N ASP A 51 -6.67 20.16 -32.24
CA ASP A 51 -5.86 19.47 -31.25
C ASP A 51 -4.48 19.07 -31.84
N PRO A 52 -3.36 19.59 -31.31
CA PRO A 52 -2.03 19.29 -31.84
C PRO A 52 -1.58 17.85 -31.56
N LEU A 53 -2.24 17.13 -30.64
CA LEU A 53 -1.82 15.80 -30.22
C LEU A 53 -2.73 14.71 -30.79
N PRO A 54 -2.21 13.75 -31.57
CA PRO A 54 -3.06 12.69 -32.12
C PRO A 54 -3.64 11.80 -31.00
N ALA A 55 -4.88 11.36 -31.18
CA ALA A 55 -5.61 10.44 -30.30
C ALA A 55 -4.75 9.30 -29.70
N PRO A 56 -4.02 8.49 -30.50
CA PRO A 56 -3.19 7.40 -29.96
C PRO A 56 -2.06 7.88 -29.05
N ALA A 57 -1.49 9.07 -29.30
CA ALA A 57 -0.46 9.64 -28.43
C ALA A 57 -1.04 10.03 -27.07
N ARG A 58 -2.24 10.62 -27.02
CA ARG A 58 -2.93 10.93 -25.75
C ARG A 58 -3.21 9.67 -24.94
N PHE A 59 -3.73 8.64 -25.61
CA PHE A 59 -3.96 7.35 -24.98
C PHE A 59 -2.66 6.74 -24.43
N GLY A 60 -1.60 6.74 -25.24
CA GLY A 60 -0.28 6.25 -24.85
C GLY A 60 0.31 7.01 -23.65
N LEU A 61 0.14 8.33 -23.60
CA LEU A 61 0.54 9.15 -22.46
C LEU A 61 -0.23 8.82 -21.19
N ALA A 62 -1.54 8.56 -21.26
CA ALA A 62 -2.31 8.10 -20.10
C ALA A 62 -1.85 6.72 -19.62
N VAL A 63 -1.62 5.78 -20.55
CA VAL A 63 -1.05 4.46 -20.22
C VAL A 63 0.29 4.62 -19.50
N ALA A 64 1.18 5.46 -20.04
CA ALA A 64 2.48 5.75 -19.46
C ALA A 64 2.35 6.41 -18.08
N ALA A 65 1.45 7.39 -17.90
CA ALA A 65 1.22 8.06 -16.63
C ALA A 65 0.75 7.07 -15.54
N PHE A 66 -0.21 6.19 -15.86
CA PHE A 66 -0.63 5.13 -14.93
C PHE A 66 0.51 4.15 -14.63
N ALA A 67 1.28 3.73 -15.64
CA ALA A 67 2.43 2.84 -15.46
C ALA A 67 3.51 3.47 -14.57
N VAL A 68 3.89 4.72 -14.84
CA VAL A 68 4.86 5.47 -14.01
C VAL A 68 4.34 5.65 -12.60
N ALA A 69 3.06 5.95 -12.40
CA ALA A 69 2.48 6.03 -11.05
C ALA A 69 2.56 4.71 -10.27
N GLN A 70 2.53 3.58 -10.97
CA GLN A 70 2.75 2.25 -10.39
C GLN A 70 4.23 1.95 -10.11
N LEU A 71 5.17 2.42 -10.94
CA LEU A 71 6.61 2.17 -10.82
C LEU A 71 7.30 3.12 -9.84
N ALA A 72 6.89 4.39 -9.81
CA ALA A 72 7.36 5.41 -8.87
C ALA A 72 6.89 5.17 -7.43
N ARG A 73 6.34 3.98 -7.13
CA ARG A 73 5.94 3.60 -5.78
C ARG A 73 7.15 3.47 -4.88
N LEU A 74 7.28 4.43 -3.99
CA LEU A 74 8.31 4.40 -2.96
C LEU A 74 7.82 3.50 -1.82
N ARG A 75 8.43 2.33 -1.70
CA ARG A 75 8.21 1.41 -0.58
C ARG A 75 9.23 1.72 0.50
N PHE A 76 8.76 2.11 1.67
CA PHE A 76 9.60 2.24 2.85
C PHE A 76 9.26 1.12 3.82
N ARG A 77 10.27 0.34 4.18
CA ARG A 77 10.15 -0.68 5.23
C ARG A 77 10.22 0.02 6.58
N THR A 78 9.08 0.17 7.23
CA THR A 78 8.98 0.63 8.62
C THR A 78 9.04 -0.57 9.55
N ALA A 79 9.38 -0.37 10.84
CA ALA A 79 9.45 -1.45 11.83
C ALA A 79 8.11 -2.19 11.98
N THR A 80 6.99 -1.50 11.70
CA THR A 80 5.62 -2.00 11.82
C THR A 80 5.01 -2.46 10.49
N GLY A 81 5.75 -2.45 9.37
CA GLY A 81 5.25 -2.84 8.04
C GLY A 81 5.78 -2.00 6.88
N MET A 82 5.38 -2.32 5.66
CA MET A 82 5.73 -1.49 4.48
C MET A 82 4.70 -0.38 4.29
N VAL A 83 5.16 0.88 4.28
CA VAL A 83 4.35 2.01 3.82
C VAL A 83 4.73 2.27 2.36
N SER A 84 3.77 2.16 1.45
CA SER A 84 3.97 2.45 0.04
C SER A 84 3.31 3.77 -0.33
N ILE A 85 4.09 4.71 -0.85
CA ILE A 85 3.56 5.93 -1.44
C ILE A 85 3.09 5.59 -2.86
N THR A 86 1.81 5.79 -3.16
CA THR A 86 1.26 5.60 -4.51
C THR A 86 0.97 6.94 -5.14
N TRP A 87 1.29 7.13 -6.41
CA TRP A 87 1.02 8.36 -7.17
C TRP A 87 -0.24 8.24 -8.04
N GLY A 88 -1.10 7.25 -7.75
CA GLY A 88 -2.24 6.90 -8.58
C GLY A 88 -3.27 8.03 -8.69
N GLU A 89 -3.51 8.75 -7.59
CA GLU A 89 -4.45 9.86 -7.54
C GLU A 89 -3.97 11.07 -8.37
N ALA A 90 -2.68 11.38 -8.32
CA ALA A 90 -2.11 12.45 -9.15
C ALA A 90 -2.19 12.11 -10.64
N ALA A 91 -1.81 10.88 -11.01
CA ALA A 91 -1.93 10.41 -12.39
C ALA A 91 -3.39 10.41 -12.87
N LEU A 92 -4.34 9.99 -12.02
CA LEU A 92 -5.76 10.06 -12.33
C LEU A 92 -6.23 11.49 -12.60
N ILE A 93 -5.86 12.46 -11.77
CA ILE A 93 -6.23 13.88 -11.97
C ILE A 93 -5.71 14.39 -13.30
N VAL A 94 -4.44 14.16 -13.60
CA VAL A 94 -3.82 14.60 -14.86
C VAL A 94 -4.51 13.94 -16.04
N CYS A 95 -4.78 12.63 -15.96
CA CYS A 95 -5.46 11.90 -17.02
C CYS A 95 -6.93 12.32 -17.20
N LEU A 96 -7.67 12.64 -16.12
CA LEU A 96 -9.05 13.16 -16.18
C LEU A 96 -9.14 14.48 -16.94
N TYR A 97 -8.13 15.34 -16.79
CA TYR A 97 -8.04 16.60 -17.51
C TYR A 97 -7.56 16.42 -18.96
N PHE A 98 -6.64 15.50 -19.21
CA PHE A 98 -5.94 15.40 -20.49
C PHE A 98 -6.56 14.43 -21.50
N VAL A 99 -7.24 13.38 -21.03
CA VAL A 99 -7.68 12.26 -21.87
C VAL A 99 -9.19 12.08 -21.82
N PRO A 100 -9.84 11.78 -22.96
CA PRO A 100 -11.27 11.48 -22.99
C PRO A 100 -11.68 10.46 -21.92
N PRO A 101 -12.77 10.71 -21.18
CA PRO A 101 -13.12 9.90 -20.01
C PRO A 101 -13.34 8.42 -20.34
N GLY A 102 -13.90 8.13 -21.52
CA GLY A 102 -14.12 6.75 -21.99
C GLY A 102 -12.85 5.92 -22.15
N TRP A 103 -11.69 6.54 -22.36
CA TRP A 103 -10.42 5.84 -22.56
C TRP A 103 -9.70 5.51 -21.25
N LEU A 104 -10.04 6.18 -20.15
CA LEU A 104 -9.31 6.10 -18.89
C LEU A 104 -9.31 4.72 -18.23
N PRO A 105 -10.42 3.95 -18.21
CA PRO A 105 -10.38 2.58 -17.71
C PRO A 105 -9.42 1.69 -18.53
N ALA A 106 -9.41 1.82 -19.86
CA ALA A 106 -8.53 1.05 -20.72
C ALA A 106 -7.06 1.43 -20.50
N ALA A 107 -6.78 2.74 -20.40
CA ALA A 107 -5.45 3.25 -20.13
C ALA A 107 -4.93 2.79 -18.76
N ALA A 108 -5.78 2.80 -17.73
CA ALA A 108 -5.45 2.30 -16.39
C ALA A 108 -5.17 0.78 -16.42
N LEU A 109 -6.01 -0.02 -17.09
CA LEU A 109 -5.82 -1.46 -17.19
C LEU A 109 -4.47 -1.80 -17.83
N LEU A 110 -4.17 -1.19 -18.98
CA LEU A 110 -2.92 -1.41 -19.70
C LEU A 110 -1.72 -0.87 -18.91
N GLY A 111 -1.77 0.37 -18.42
CA GLY A 111 -0.64 0.98 -17.71
C GLY A 111 -0.30 0.24 -16.42
N VAL A 112 -1.32 -0.11 -15.63
CA VAL A 112 -1.13 -0.88 -14.39
C VAL A 112 -0.67 -2.31 -14.70
N GLY A 113 -1.28 -2.96 -15.70
CA GLY A 113 -0.92 -4.31 -16.14
C GLY A 113 0.53 -4.39 -16.62
N LEU A 114 0.98 -3.45 -17.46
CA LEU A 114 2.35 -3.38 -17.95
C LEU A 114 3.36 -3.15 -16.82
N ALA A 115 3.08 -2.21 -15.92
CA ALA A 115 3.98 -1.92 -14.80
C ALA A 115 4.15 -3.15 -13.89
N TRP A 116 3.05 -3.83 -13.54
CA TRP A 116 3.11 -5.00 -12.67
C TRP A 116 3.61 -6.26 -13.38
N GLY A 117 3.26 -6.45 -14.65
CA GLY A 117 3.79 -7.53 -15.48
C GLY A 117 5.30 -7.41 -15.63
N GLY A 118 5.80 -6.22 -15.95
CA GLY A 118 7.24 -5.94 -16.04
C GLY A 118 7.96 -6.19 -14.71
N MET A 119 7.44 -5.67 -13.59
CA MET A 119 8.00 -5.94 -12.26
C MET A 119 7.97 -7.43 -11.91
N SER A 120 6.94 -8.16 -12.35
CA SER A 120 6.78 -9.59 -12.08
C SER A 120 7.78 -10.45 -12.82
N LEU A 121 8.22 -10.01 -14.00
CA LEU A 121 9.25 -10.68 -14.79
C LEU A 121 10.66 -10.35 -14.26
N ALA A 122 10.88 -9.13 -13.76
CA ALA A 122 12.21 -8.62 -13.43
C ALA A 122 12.68 -8.88 -11.99
N VAL A 123 11.80 -8.77 -10.98
CA VAL A 123 12.24 -8.67 -9.56
C VAL A 123 11.48 -9.60 -8.63
N ASP A 124 10.14 -9.55 -8.66
CA ASP A 124 9.29 -10.30 -7.74
C ASP A 124 8.52 -11.35 -8.56
N ARG A 125 8.72 -12.66 -8.37
CA ARG A 125 7.82 -13.68 -8.97
C ARG A 125 6.44 -13.63 -8.32
N ARG A 126 5.66 -12.59 -8.63
CA ARG A 126 4.30 -12.45 -8.11
C ARG A 126 3.38 -13.42 -8.86
N PRO A 127 2.41 -14.03 -8.15
CA PRO A 127 1.45 -14.87 -8.82
C PRO A 127 0.62 -14.02 -9.80
N PRO A 128 0.35 -14.50 -11.03
CA PRO A 128 -0.34 -13.72 -12.06
C PRO A 128 -1.75 -13.29 -11.63
N VAL A 129 -2.42 -14.10 -10.79
CA VAL A 129 -3.73 -13.78 -10.20
C VAL A 129 -3.67 -12.50 -9.36
N GLU A 130 -2.56 -12.24 -8.67
CA GLU A 130 -2.39 -11.03 -7.86
C GLU A 130 -2.19 -9.80 -8.74
N VAL A 131 -1.44 -9.94 -9.85
CA VAL A 131 -1.28 -8.87 -10.85
C VAL A 131 -2.63 -8.52 -11.47
N LEU A 132 -3.38 -9.54 -11.92
CA LEU A 132 -4.72 -9.37 -12.48
C LEU A 132 -5.66 -8.68 -11.49
N ARG A 133 -5.67 -9.14 -10.23
CA ARG A 133 -6.48 -8.54 -9.16
C ARG A 133 -6.17 -7.06 -8.96
N ILE A 134 -4.88 -6.69 -8.92
CA ILE A 134 -4.47 -5.30 -8.74
C ILE A 134 -4.89 -4.46 -9.95
N ALA A 135 -4.62 -4.94 -11.16
CA ALA A 135 -4.98 -4.24 -12.40
C ALA A 135 -6.49 -4.03 -12.51
N ALA A 136 -7.29 -5.08 -12.29
CA ALA A 136 -8.74 -5.01 -12.29
C ALA A 136 -9.28 -4.05 -11.23
N SER A 137 -8.76 -4.11 -9.99
CA SER A 137 -9.22 -3.25 -8.89
C SER A 137 -8.94 -1.76 -9.17
N LEU A 138 -7.75 -1.44 -9.68
CA LEU A 138 -7.40 -0.05 -10.02
C LEU A 138 -8.17 0.44 -11.25
N THR A 139 -8.47 -0.44 -12.20
CA THR A 139 -9.30 -0.12 -13.36
C THR A 139 -10.74 0.18 -12.96
N ALA A 140 -11.35 -0.68 -12.12
CA ALA A 140 -12.70 -0.47 -11.61
C ALA A 140 -12.79 0.82 -10.78
N ALA A 141 -11.80 1.09 -9.92
CA ALA A 141 -11.73 2.35 -9.17
C ALA A 141 -11.57 3.57 -10.09
N THR A 142 -10.78 3.45 -11.16
CA THR A 142 -10.62 4.51 -12.17
C THR A 142 -11.94 4.77 -12.88
N ALA A 143 -12.65 3.73 -13.34
CA ALA A 143 -13.95 3.88 -13.97
C ALA A 143 -14.96 4.60 -13.07
N LEU A 144 -15.06 4.18 -11.80
CA LEU A 144 -15.97 4.79 -10.83
C LEU A 144 -15.62 6.27 -10.58
N ALA A 145 -14.32 6.57 -10.46
CA ALA A 145 -13.83 7.94 -10.30
C ALA A 145 -14.12 8.82 -11.51
N VAL A 146 -13.97 8.28 -12.73
CA VAL A 146 -14.30 8.97 -13.98
C VAL A 146 -15.79 9.29 -14.01
N THR A 147 -16.66 8.32 -13.74
CA THR A 147 -18.11 8.53 -13.69
C THR A 147 -18.49 9.66 -12.73
N VAL A 148 -17.92 9.65 -11.51
CA VAL A 148 -18.18 10.72 -10.54
C VAL A 148 -17.65 12.06 -11.02
N ALA A 149 -16.40 12.14 -11.48
CA ALA A 149 -15.83 13.40 -11.98
C ALA A 149 -16.67 13.97 -13.14
N THR A 150 -17.11 13.13 -14.07
CA THR A 150 -17.94 13.55 -15.21
C THR A 150 -19.35 13.98 -14.81
N ALA A 151 -19.87 13.52 -13.65
CA ALA A 151 -21.14 13.97 -13.13
C ALA A 151 -21.07 15.41 -12.58
N PHE A 152 -19.88 15.88 -12.20
CA PHE A 152 -19.66 17.27 -11.76
C PHE A 152 -19.29 18.23 -12.91
N GLY A 153 -18.96 17.72 -14.11
CA GLY A 153 -18.65 18.53 -15.28
C GLY A 153 -17.87 17.76 -16.35
N SER A 154 -17.43 18.45 -17.42
CA SER A 154 -16.52 17.86 -18.42
C SER A 154 -15.09 18.29 -18.12
N PRO A 155 -14.26 17.45 -17.46
CA PRO A 155 -12.90 17.85 -17.06
C PRO A 155 -11.92 17.96 -18.23
N LEU A 156 -12.25 17.36 -19.39
CA LEU A 156 -11.36 17.31 -20.54
C LEU A 156 -11.04 18.71 -21.06
N LEU A 157 -9.78 19.14 -20.86
CA LEU A 157 -9.23 20.42 -21.30
C LEU A 157 -10.10 21.63 -20.91
N ALA A 158 -10.81 21.53 -19.79
CA ALA A 158 -11.63 22.63 -19.29
C ALA A 158 -10.74 23.66 -18.61
N ALA A 159 -11.09 24.94 -18.76
CA ALA A 159 -10.38 26.02 -18.11
C ALA A 159 -10.29 25.80 -16.58
N PRO A 160 -9.19 26.25 -15.93
CA PRO A 160 -8.94 26.04 -14.51
C PRO A 160 -9.90 26.88 -13.65
N THR A 161 -11.09 26.35 -13.45
CA THR A 161 -12.16 26.93 -12.63
C THR A 161 -12.29 26.17 -11.31
N PRO A 162 -12.90 26.78 -10.27
CA PRO A 162 -13.24 26.05 -9.05
C PRO A 162 -14.11 24.81 -9.32
N GLY A 163 -14.96 24.84 -10.36
CA GLY A 163 -15.76 23.70 -10.79
C GLY A 163 -14.95 22.53 -11.34
N LEU A 164 -13.87 22.82 -12.10
CA LEU A 164 -12.93 21.79 -12.52
C LEU A 164 -12.23 21.18 -11.30
N ALA A 165 -11.77 22.01 -10.37
CA ALA A 165 -11.10 21.53 -9.16
C ALA A 165 -12.01 20.62 -8.34
N THR A 166 -13.29 20.97 -8.16
CA THR A 166 -14.25 20.12 -7.44
C THR A 166 -14.50 18.80 -8.17
N ALA A 167 -14.64 18.79 -9.50
CA ALA A 167 -14.79 17.56 -10.28
C ALA A 167 -13.57 16.62 -10.14
N LEU A 168 -12.35 17.17 -10.25
CA LEU A 168 -11.11 16.41 -10.11
C LEU A 168 -10.90 15.87 -8.69
N ILE A 169 -11.22 16.68 -7.67
CA ILE A 169 -11.17 16.27 -6.27
C ILE A 169 -12.20 15.17 -5.99
N ALA A 170 -13.44 15.32 -6.47
CA ALA A 170 -14.50 14.33 -6.29
C ALA A 170 -14.11 12.98 -6.93
N GLY A 171 -13.59 12.98 -8.15
CA GLY A 171 -13.05 11.78 -8.79
C GLY A 171 -11.90 11.16 -7.98
N SER A 172 -10.98 11.97 -7.47
CA SER A 172 -9.84 11.50 -6.68
C SER A 172 -10.24 10.88 -5.34
N VAL A 173 -11.17 11.52 -4.61
CA VAL A 173 -11.73 10.98 -3.36
C VAL A 173 -12.42 9.65 -3.66
N THR A 174 -13.18 9.59 -4.74
CA THR A 174 -13.89 8.39 -5.17
C THR A 174 -12.92 7.24 -5.47
N TYR A 175 -11.83 7.52 -6.19
CA TYR A 175 -10.76 6.55 -6.43
C TYR A 175 -10.11 6.07 -5.14
N LEU A 176 -9.80 6.98 -4.20
CA LEU A 176 -9.22 6.63 -2.90
C LEU A 176 -10.15 5.68 -2.13
N LEU A 177 -11.43 6.03 -2.03
CA LEU A 177 -12.43 5.24 -1.31
C LEU A 177 -12.62 3.87 -1.96
N ALA A 178 -12.75 3.80 -3.30
CA ALA A 178 -12.89 2.56 -4.04
C ALA A 178 -11.67 1.64 -3.84
N THR A 179 -10.46 2.17 -3.96
CA THR A 179 -9.24 1.37 -3.77
C THR A 179 -9.05 0.92 -2.31
N ALA A 180 -9.39 1.77 -1.33
CA ALA A 180 -9.37 1.42 0.08
C ALA A 180 -10.39 0.33 0.41
N CYS A 181 -11.62 0.44 -0.12
CA CYS A 181 -12.68 -0.54 0.05
C CYS A 181 -12.30 -1.89 -0.57
N LEU A 182 -11.91 -1.93 -1.84
CA LEU A 182 -11.49 -3.16 -2.52
C LEU A 182 -10.31 -3.84 -1.82
N GLY A 183 -9.33 -3.06 -1.36
CA GLY A 183 -8.20 -3.55 -0.58
C GLY A 183 -8.63 -4.15 0.76
N GLY A 184 -9.47 -3.42 1.50
CA GLY A 184 -9.98 -3.84 2.82
C GLY A 184 -10.86 -5.09 2.74
N VAL A 185 -11.77 -5.16 1.76
CA VAL A 185 -12.61 -6.35 1.50
C VAL A 185 -11.74 -7.54 1.14
N THR A 186 -10.73 -7.37 0.28
CA THR A 186 -9.80 -8.46 -0.05
C THR A 186 -9.09 -8.98 1.20
N LEU A 187 -8.60 -8.08 2.07
CA LEU A 187 -7.89 -8.46 3.29
C LEU A 187 -8.82 -9.18 4.28
N ALA A 188 -10.03 -8.66 4.45
CA ALA A 188 -11.06 -9.25 5.30
C ALA A 188 -11.42 -10.67 4.83
N LEU A 189 -11.62 -10.87 3.53
CA LEU A 189 -11.91 -12.20 2.97
C LEU A 189 -10.73 -13.18 3.09
N ARG A 190 -9.48 -12.70 3.06
CA ARG A 190 -8.28 -13.54 3.23
C ARG A 190 -8.07 -14.00 4.67
N HIS A 191 -8.35 -13.14 5.65
CA HIS A 191 -8.05 -13.43 7.06
C HIS A 191 -9.28 -13.71 7.92
N GLY A 192 -10.50 -13.63 7.35
CA GLY A 192 -11.74 -13.85 8.10
C GLY A 192 -12.03 -12.77 9.15
N VAL A 193 -11.48 -11.57 8.98
CA VAL A 193 -11.61 -10.43 9.91
C VAL A 193 -12.68 -9.44 9.43
N PRO A 194 -13.27 -8.62 10.33
CA PRO A 194 -14.21 -7.58 9.90
C PRO A 194 -13.57 -6.58 8.92
N VAL A 195 -14.36 -6.12 7.95
CA VAL A 195 -13.90 -5.25 6.85
C VAL A 195 -13.57 -3.82 7.31
N GLY A 196 -14.27 -3.32 8.34
CA GLY A 196 -14.18 -1.93 8.78
C GLY A 196 -12.79 -1.49 9.26
N PRO A 197 -12.15 -2.19 10.22
CA PRO A 197 -10.86 -1.77 10.76
C PRO A 197 -9.74 -1.67 9.71
N PRO A 198 -9.58 -2.64 8.77
CA PRO A 198 -8.64 -2.50 7.66
C PRO A 198 -8.87 -1.27 6.77
N ILE A 199 -10.12 -0.97 6.42
CA ILE A 199 -10.44 0.19 5.57
C ILE A 199 -10.09 1.48 6.31
N LEU A 200 -10.50 1.62 7.57
CA LEU A 200 -10.24 2.83 8.34
C LEU A 200 -8.74 3.04 8.58
N ALA A 201 -8.00 1.97 8.85
CA ALA A 201 -6.55 2.02 8.98
C ALA A 201 -5.89 2.44 7.65
N ALA A 202 -6.34 1.88 6.52
CA ALA A 202 -5.84 2.23 5.19
C ALA A 202 -6.11 3.71 4.85
N LEU A 203 -7.31 4.23 5.14
CA LEU A 203 -7.67 5.62 4.91
C LEU A 203 -6.86 6.58 5.77
N ARG A 204 -6.74 6.31 7.08
CA ARG A 204 -5.94 7.14 8.00
C ARG A 204 -4.47 7.21 7.57
N GLY A 205 -3.90 6.07 7.17
CA GLY A 205 -2.52 6.02 6.68
C GLY A 205 -2.30 6.74 5.35
N LYS A 206 -3.33 6.82 4.49
CA LYS A 206 -3.24 7.44 3.16
C LYS A 206 -3.59 8.93 3.13
N LEU A 207 -4.27 9.48 4.14
CA LEU A 207 -4.86 10.82 4.06
C LEU A 207 -3.84 11.93 3.75
N LEU A 208 -2.68 11.92 4.42
CA LEU A 208 -1.62 12.91 4.17
C LEU A 208 -1.05 12.79 2.75
N MET A 209 -0.88 11.56 2.27
CA MET A 209 -0.39 11.28 0.91
C MET A 209 -1.42 11.70 -0.14
N PHE A 210 -2.70 11.43 0.13
CA PHE A 210 -3.80 11.82 -0.72
C PHE A 210 -3.81 13.33 -0.96
N VAL A 211 -3.71 14.13 0.11
CA VAL A 211 -3.65 15.60 0.00
C VAL A 211 -2.46 16.03 -0.86
N GLY A 212 -1.28 15.44 -0.65
CA GLY A 212 -0.10 15.71 -1.47
C GLY A 212 -0.31 15.37 -2.95
N ASN A 213 -0.87 14.19 -3.25
CA ASN A 213 -1.13 13.74 -4.61
C ASN A 213 -2.16 14.62 -5.32
N VAL A 214 -3.22 15.03 -4.61
CA VAL A 214 -4.24 15.93 -5.14
C VAL A 214 -3.63 17.30 -5.45
N ALA A 215 -2.86 17.87 -4.52
CA ALA A 215 -2.19 19.14 -4.73
C ALA A 215 -1.23 19.09 -5.93
N VAL A 216 -0.44 18.02 -6.06
CA VAL A 216 0.47 17.81 -7.20
C VAL A 216 -0.31 17.66 -8.51
N GLY A 217 -1.37 16.84 -8.53
CA GLY A 217 -2.19 16.64 -9.72
C GLY A 217 -2.83 17.95 -10.20
N LEU A 218 -3.43 18.72 -9.29
CA LEU A 218 -4.01 20.04 -9.60
C LEU A 218 -2.94 21.05 -10.05
N ALA A 219 -1.76 21.05 -9.44
CA ALA A 219 -0.65 21.90 -9.87
C ALA A 219 -0.18 21.55 -11.29
N VAL A 220 -0.08 20.26 -11.63
CA VAL A 220 0.25 19.82 -12.99
C VAL A 220 -0.80 20.30 -13.99
N VAL A 221 -2.09 20.18 -13.67
CA VAL A 221 -3.19 20.67 -14.52
C VAL A 221 -3.10 22.19 -14.72
N ALA A 222 -2.88 22.95 -13.65
CA ALA A 222 -2.72 24.41 -13.74
C ALA A 222 -1.49 24.82 -14.56
N LEU A 223 -0.37 24.09 -14.46
CA LEU A 223 0.83 24.36 -15.24
C LEU A 223 0.66 24.02 -16.73
N LEU A 224 -0.07 22.95 -17.05
CA LEU A 224 -0.39 22.57 -18.43
C LEU A 224 -1.19 23.66 -19.16
N GLU A 225 -2.10 24.34 -18.45
CA GLU A 225 -2.88 25.47 -18.97
C GLU A 225 -2.02 26.73 -19.20
N ILE A 226 -1.01 26.97 -18.36
CA ILE A 226 -0.13 28.15 -18.49
C ILE A 226 0.87 27.95 -19.63
N ASP A 227 1.71 26.91 -19.53
CA ASP A 227 2.65 26.47 -20.56
C ASP A 227 3.27 25.13 -20.13
N ALA A 228 3.15 24.10 -20.97
CA ALA A 228 3.67 22.76 -20.71
C ALA A 228 5.18 22.73 -20.39
N ARG A 229 5.96 23.74 -20.82
CA ARG A 229 7.40 23.87 -20.50
C ARG A 229 7.66 24.00 -19.00
N TRP A 230 6.73 24.54 -18.23
CA TRP A 230 6.86 24.65 -16.77
C TRP A 230 6.87 23.29 -16.07
N LEU A 231 6.41 22.22 -16.73
CA LEU A 231 6.52 20.86 -16.18
C LEU A 231 7.98 20.43 -15.97
N LEU A 232 8.94 21.02 -16.69
CA LEU A 232 10.37 20.76 -16.47
C LEU A 232 10.86 21.27 -15.11
N LEU A 233 10.12 22.17 -14.47
CA LEU A 233 10.42 22.72 -13.14
C LEU A 233 9.73 21.95 -12.00
N LEU A 234 8.88 20.95 -12.29
CA LEU A 234 8.26 20.10 -11.26
C LEU A 234 9.20 19.11 -10.55
N PRO A 235 10.22 18.52 -11.20
CA PRO A 235 11.05 17.51 -10.54
C PRO A 235 11.70 18.00 -9.23
N PRO A 236 12.29 19.21 -9.14
CA PRO A 236 12.90 19.67 -7.89
C PRO A 236 11.90 19.87 -6.73
N PRO A 237 10.74 20.55 -6.90
CA PRO A 237 9.70 20.63 -5.86
C PRO A 237 9.16 19.26 -5.43
N LEU A 238 8.90 18.35 -6.39
CA LEU A 238 8.44 17.00 -6.08
C LEU A 238 9.48 16.22 -5.28
N TRP A 239 10.76 16.41 -5.60
CA TRP A 239 11.86 15.82 -4.86
C TRP A 239 11.96 16.38 -3.44
N LEU A 240 11.82 17.70 -3.24
CA LEU A 240 11.79 18.32 -1.91
C LEU A 240 10.58 17.86 -1.07
N LEU A 241 9.41 17.74 -1.70
CA LEU A 241 8.21 17.20 -1.04
C LEU A 241 8.45 15.76 -0.60
N GLN A 242 9.06 14.94 -1.46
CA GLN A 242 9.44 13.56 -1.16
C GLN A 242 10.45 13.49 -0.02
N GLN A 243 11.44 14.39 0.04
CA GLN A 243 12.38 14.46 1.15
C GLN A 243 11.68 14.82 2.46
N THR A 244 10.81 15.83 2.43
CA THR A 244 10.05 16.27 3.61
C THR A 244 9.19 15.14 4.15
N TYR A 245 8.54 14.40 3.26
CA TYR A 245 7.74 13.24 3.61
C TYR A 245 8.60 12.11 4.22
N ARG A 246 9.78 11.83 3.63
CA ARG A 246 10.75 10.87 4.19
C ARG A 246 11.19 11.26 5.61
N HIS A 247 11.46 12.54 5.84
CA HIS A 247 11.84 13.02 7.17
C HIS A 247 10.71 12.86 8.19
N ARG A 248 9.47 13.23 7.82
CA ARG A 248 8.28 13.07 8.68
C ARG A 248 8.05 11.62 9.08
N LEU A 249 8.08 10.70 8.11
CA LEU A 249 7.92 9.27 8.38
C LEU A 249 9.01 8.71 9.29
N ARG A 250 10.25 9.18 9.12
CA ARG A 250 11.38 8.77 9.96
C ARG A 250 11.20 9.22 11.41
N ALA A 251 10.77 10.47 11.62
CA ALA A 251 10.52 11.02 12.95
C ALA A 251 9.37 10.29 13.68
N GLU A 252 8.28 9.95 12.98
CA GLU A 252 7.19 9.15 13.56
C GLU A 252 7.61 7.74 13.93
N ARG A 253 8.50 7.14 13.14
CA ARG A 253 9.05 5.81 13.43
C ARG A 253 9.92 5.86 14.67
N GLU A 254 10.84 6.81 14.73
CA GLU A 254 11.73 6.98 15.88
C GLU A 254 10.94 7.16 17.19
N ARG A 255 9.88 7.99 17.17
CA ARG A 255 8.98 8.14 18.34
C ARG A 255 8.32 6.83 18.77
N ARG A 256 7.98 5.94 17.84
CA ARG A 256 7.38 4.63 18.15
C ARG A 256 8.41 3.65 18.71
N ASP A 257 9.61 3.62 18.11
CA ASP A 257 10.71 2.78 18.57
C ASP A 257 11.12 3.18 20.00
N TRP A 258 11.15 4.48 20.31
CA TRP A 258 11.36 4.99 21.67
C TRP A 258 10.26 4.57 22.66
N ARG A 259 8.99 4.55 22.25
CA ARG A 259 7.89 4.08 23.11
C ARG A 259 7.99 2.58 23.39
N ALA A 260 8.25 1.77 22.36
CA ALA A 260 8.42 0.34 22.52
C ALA A 260 9.63 0.00 23.40
N PHE A 261 10.73 0.75 23.26
CA PHE A 261 11.89 0.62 24.13
C PHE A 261 11.54 0.97 25.59
N ALA A 262 10.85 2.10 25.81
CA ALA A 262 10.41 2.52 27.13
C ALA A 262 9.50 1.48 27.80
N GLU A 263 8.53 0.92 27.05
CA GLU A 263 7.65 -0.16 27.50
C GLU A 263 8.43 -1.43 27.87
N ALA A 264 9.42 -1.82 27.06
CA ALA A 264 10.27 -2.98 27.36
C ALA A 264 11.13 -2.76 28.63
N THR A 265 11.73 -1.57 28.80
CA THR A 265 12.47 -1.23 30.03
C THR A 265 11.56 -1.17 31.26
N ALA A 266 10.33 -0.67 31.11
CA ALA A 266 9.36 -0.66 32.20
C ALA A 266 8.95 -2.09 32.60
N ALA A 267 8.75 -2.99 31.63
CA ALA A 267 8.46 -4.40 31.89
C ALA A 267 9.63 -5.12 32.59
N LEU A 268 10.88 -4.82 32.22
CA LEU A 268 12.07 -5.36 32.90
C LEU A 268 12.17 -4.86 34.35
N ASN A 269 11.91 -3.58 34.60
CA ASN A 269 11.93 -3.03 35.95
C ASN A 269 10.85 -3.66 36.85
N GLN A 270 9.65 -3.90 36.30
CA GLN A 270 8.58 -4.61 37.01
C GLN A 270 8.96 -6.06 37.37
N LEU A 271 9.79 -6.72 36.57
CA LEU A 271 10.29 -8.07 36.86
C LEU A 271 11.36 -8.05 37.98
N ASP A 272 12.23 -7.03 38.00
CA ASP A 272 13.26 -6.90 39.05
C ASP A 272 12.65 -6.60 40.42
N GLU A 273 11.64 -5.71 40.47
CA GLU A 273 10.88 -5.43 41.72
C GLU A 273 10.19 -6.69 42.27
N ARG A 274 9.61 -7.52 41.39
CA ARG A 274 8.99 -8.80 41.78
C ARG A 274 10.03 -9.85 42.19
N GLY A 275 11.21 -9.88 41.56
CA GLY A 275 12.31 -10.78 41.90
C GLY A 275 13.02 -10.42 43.22
N GLY A 276 13.18 -9.13 43.51
CA GLY A 276 13.83 -8.61 44.72
C GLY A 276 13.02 -8.80 46.00
N GLY A 277 11.68 -8.77 45.92
CA GLY A 277 10.79 -8.98 47.06
C GLY A 277 10.84 -10.39 47.65
N HIS A 278 11.12 -11.41 46.84
CA HIS A 278 11.14 -12.81 47.31
C HIS A 278 12.44 -13.21 48.01
N ARG A 279 13.53 -12.43 47.87
CA ARG A 279 14.83 -12.73 48.48
C ARG A 279 15.13 -12.01 49.79
N ARG A 280 14.29 -11.06 50.22
CA ARG A 280 14.53 -10.26 51.43
C ARG A 280 13.68 -10.65 52.65
N GLY A 281 12.69 -11.53 52.50
CA GLY A 281 11.84 -12.01 53.60
C GLY A 281 12.36 -13.21 54.40
N ASP A 282 13.28 -14.01 53.84
CA ASP A 282 13.64 -15.32 54.41
C ASP A 282 15.03 -15.36 55.06
N ARG A 283 15.56 -14.19 55.45
CA ARG A 283 16.88 -14.04 56.11
C ARG A 283 16.80 -13.63 57.58
N ARG A 284 15.67 -13.91 58.25
CA ARG A 284 15.60 -13.92 59.72
C ARG A 284 15.16 -15.30 60.21
N ALA A 285 16.10 -15.95 60.88
CA ALA A 285 15.98 -17.16 61.69
C ALA A 285 15.81 -18.51 60.97
N ALA A 286 16.93 -19.08 60.49
CA ALA A 286 17.08 -20.53 60.43
C ALA A 286 18.42 -20.94 61.10
N PRO A 287 18.38 -21.78 62.16
CA PRO A 287 19.58 -22.20 62.89
C PRO A 287 20.43 -23.15 62.05
N LEU A 288 21.75 -22.99 62.20
CA LEU A 288 22.81 -23.86 61.71
C LEU A 288 22.53 -25.35 62.04
N ARG A 289 21.92 -26.08 61.09
CA ARG A 289 21.83 -27.54 61.17
C ARG A 289 22.84 -28.15 60.21
N ARG A 290 23.92 -28.70 60.79
CA ARG A 290 24.93 -29.53 60.15
C ARG A 290 24.28 -30.56 59.23
N ARG A 291 24.67 -30.58 57.95
CA ARG A 291 24.34 -31.67 57.02
C ARG A 291 25.58 -32.57 56.84
N PRO A 292 25.49 -33.88 57.16
CA PRO A 292 26.54 -34.84 56.87
C PRO A 292 26.48 -35.27 55.40
N GLY A 293 27.64 -35.68 54.89
CA GLY A 293 27.89 -35.94 53.47
C GLY A 293 27.26 -37.20 52.89
N ARG A 294 27.78 -37.55 51.69
CA ARG A 294 27.35 -38.57 50.69
C ARG A 294 26.51 -37.98 49.56
N ARG A 295 26.69 -38.34 48.29
CA ARG A 295 27.49 -39.40 47.65
C ARG A 295 27.72 -39.00 46.19
N ARG A 296 28.95 -39.19 45.70
CA ARG A 296 29.26 -39.29 44.26
C ARG A 296 28.34 -40.32 43.59
N ARG A 297 27.69 -39.96 42.49
CA ARG A 297 27.24 -40.90 41.45
C ARG A 297 27.68 -40.33 40.10
N GLY A 298 28.36 -41.19 39.35
CA GLY A 298 29.17 -40.89 38.18
C GLY A 298 28.40 -40.65 36.87
N PRO A 299 29.15 -40.52 35.77
CA PRO A 299 28.65 -40.12 34.46
C PRO A 299 28.04 -41.31 33.72
N GLY A 300 26.72 -41.29 33.50
CA GLY A 300 26.04 -42.20 32.59
C GLY A 300 25.79 -41.51 31.26
N GLY A 301 26.64 -41.79 30.27
CA GLY A 301 26.41 -41.40 28.88
C GLY A 301 25.29 -42.19 28.23
N ARG A 302 24.71 -41.64 27.15
CA ARG A 302 23.96 -42.35 26.09
C ARG A 302 23.50 -41.35 24.99
N PRO A 303 23.07 -41.81 23.80
CA PRO A 303 23.93 -41.94 22.63
C PRO A 303 23.48 -41.08 21.44
N VAL A 304 24.35 -40.99 20.44
CA VAL A 304 24.14 -40.42 19.11
C VAL A 304 23.05 -41.22 18.37
N ALA A 305 22.01 -40.54 17.90
CA ALA A 305 21.01 -41.11 16.99
C ALA A 305 21.28 -40.61 15.55
N ALA A 306 21.32 -41.58 14.64
CA ALA A 306 21.59 -41.44 13.22
C ALA A 306 20.42 -40.81 12.44
N LEU A 307 20.76 -40.10 11.36
CA LEU A 307 19.87 -39.63 10.30
C LEU A 307 19.67 -40.75 9.26
N PRO A 308 18.46 -40.94 8.70
CA PRO A 308 18.28 -41.59 7.41
C PRO A 308 18.31 -40.56 6.26
N GLY A 309 18.67 -41.05 5.07
CA GLY A 309 18.93 -40.29 3.84
C GLY A 309 17.71 -39.83 3.06
#